data_AF-A0AAN7D449-F1
#
_entry.id   AF-A0AAN7D449-F1
#
_cell.length_a   1.000
_cell.length_b   1.000
_cell.length_c   1.000
_cell.angle_alpha   90.00
_cell.angle_beta   90.00
_cell.angle_gamma   90.00
#
_symmetry.space_group_name_H-M   'P 1'
#
loop_
_entity.id
_entity.type
_entity.pdbx_description
1 polymer ?
#
loop_
_entity_poly.entity_id
_entity_poly.type
_entity_poly.pdbx_seq_one_letter_code
_entity_poly.pdbx_strand_id
1 'polypeptide(L)'
;MPTINTSPLSPSQWRLFWKLPILLQSRTVWYRLIHRKIPSKSTLHRFIPTTHPSPSCPLCLTQSPEDIQHFFFTCPLKLAVWRFLATTYLSHTPMTDDVLLPFLHGIQTLSIAEPTRSASLPFPELTVYQVFATSLLCIWQAHWHSIFDHVPFVTLNVNTSIARSLSRLESELQFDL
;
A
#
# COMPACT_ATOMS: atom_id res chain seq x y z
N MET A 1 24.41 12.31 19.19
CA MET A 1 24.88 11.30 18.20
C MET A 1 24.03 11.45 16.96
N PRO A 2 24.55 11.95 15.83
CA PRO A 2 23.77 11.97 14.59
C PRO A 2 23.54 10.52 14.18
N THR A 3 22.28 10.09 14.15
CA THR A 3 21.91 8.78 13.62
C THR A 3 22.36 8.74 12.17
N ILE A 4 23.31 7.86 11.84
CA ILE A 4 23.67 7.55 10.46
C ILE A 4 22.37 7.23 9.75
N ASN A 5 21.99 8.07 8.77
CA ASN A 5 20.78 7.91 8.00
C ASN A 5 21.01 6.75 7.03
N THR A 6 20.91 5.52 7.55
CA THR A 6 21.05 4.32 6.75
C THR A 6 19.88 4.24 5.78
N SER A 7 20.19 4.02 4.50
CA SER A 7 19.16 3.81 3.49
C SER A 7 18.26 2.63 3.91
N PRO A 8 16.93 2.77 3.87
CA PRO A 8 16.02 1.71 4.30
C PRO A 8 16.05 0.49 3.35
N LEU A 9 16.55 0.67 2.12
CA LEU A 9 16.72 -0.37 1.11
C LEU A 9 18.16 -0.42 0.60
N SER A 10 18.57 -1.57 0.10
CA SER A 10 19.86 -1.76 -0.58
C SER A 10 19.89 -1.07 -1.96
N PRO A 11 21.08 -0.86 -2.56
CA PRO A 11 21.18 -0.29 -3.89
C PRO A 11 20.46 -1.11 -4.99
N SER A 12 20.43 -2.44 -4.88
CA SER A 12 19.72 -3.30 -5.83
C SER A 12 18.20 -3.18 -5.71
N GLN A 13 17.69 -3.09 -4.48
CA GLN A 13 16.27 -2.86 -4.21
C GLN A 13 15.83 -1.48 -4.72
N TRP A 14 16.63 -0.44 -4.51
CA TRP A 14 16.35 0.88 -5.10
C TRP A 14 16.35 0.85 -6.62
N ARG A 15 17.32 0.17 -7.22
CA ARG A 15 17.36 0.01 -8.68
C ARG A 15 16.10 -0.69 -9.20
N LEU A 16 15.65 -1.75 -8.52
CA LEU A 16 14.38 -2.41 -8.85
C LEU A 16 13.21 -1.43 -8.73
N PHE A 17 13.07 -0.75 -7.59
CA PHE A 17 11.99 0.21 -7.33
C PHE A 17 11.88 1.29 -8.40
N TRP A 18 12.99 1.90 -8.82
CA TRP A 18 13.00 2.95 -9.83
C TRP A 18 12.73 2.43 -11.25
N LYS A 19 13.03 1.16 -11.52
CA LYS A 19 12.74 0.51 -12.80
C LYS A 19 11.30 0.00 -12.93
N LEU A 20 10.58 -0.16 -11.82
CA LEU A 20 9.20 -0.66 -11.87
C LEU A 20 8.33 0.26 -12.73
N PRO A 21 7.64 -0.28 -13.75
CA PRO A 21 6.74 0.51 -14.56
C PRO A 21 5.39 0.59 -13.84
N ILE A 22 5.29 1.65 -13.02
CA ILE A 22 4.15 2.01 -12.18
C ILE A 22 3.86 3.50 -12.33
N LEU A 23 2.62 3.89 -12.05
CA LEU A 23 2.21 5.30 -11.99
C LEU A 23 3.10 6.09 -11.04
N LEU A 24 3.47 7.32 -11.43
CA LEU A 24 4.31 8.21 -10.62
C LEU A 24 3.72 8.43 -9.22
N GLN A 25 2.39 8.58 -9.13
CA GLN A 25 1.67 8.75 -7.87
C GLN A 25 1.83 7.53 -6.95
N SER A 26 1.69 6.32 -7.49
CA SER A 26 1.94 5.06 -6.75
C SER A 26 3.37 5.01 -6.24
N ARG A 27 4.34 5.39 -7.08
CA ARG A 27 5.75 5.47 -6.69
C ARG A 27 5.97 6.47 -5.56
N THR A 28 5.36 7.65 -5.61
CA THR A 28 5.47 8.66 -4.55
C THR A 28 4.94 8.15 -3.21
N VAL A 29 3.77 7.51 -3.20
CA VAL A 29 3.18 6.96 -1.96
C VAL A 29 4.07 5.86 -1.39
N TRP A 30 4.54 4.94 -2.24
CA TRP A 30 5.39 3.85 -1.80
C TRP A 30 6.77 4.34 -1.31
N TYR A 31 7.38 5.31 -2.00
CA TYR A 31 8.62 5.95 -1.55
C TYR A 31 8.45 6.58 -0.16
N ARG A 32 7.35 7.30 0.08
CA ARG A 32 7.05 7.87 1.40
C ARG A 32 6.86 6.80 2.47
N LEU A 33 6.22 5.68 2.13
CA LEU A 33 6.07 4.54 3.03
C LEU A 33 7.44 3.96 3.42
N ILE A 34 8.33 3.69 2.44
CA ILE A 34 9.69 3.20 2.67
C ILE A 34 10.48 4.13 3.61
N HIS A 35 10.39 5.44 3.39
CA HIS A 35 11.08 6.44 4.21
C HIS A 35 10.33 6.83 5.50
N ARG A 36 9.20 6.20 5.78
CA ARG A 36 8.35 6.50 6.95
C ARG A 36 7.91 7.97 7.01
N LYS A 37 7.71 8.61 5.85
CA LYS A 37 7.29 10.02 5.68
C LYS A 37 5.80 10.12 5.36
N ILE A 38 4.99 9.46 6.17
CA ILE A 38 3.54 9.40 6.04
C ILE A 38 2.91 10.26 7.14
N PRO A 39 2.01 11.20 6.81
CA PRO A 39 1.36 12.04 7.80
C PRO A 39 0.20 11.28 8.47
N SER A 40 0.53 10.19 9.16
CA SER A 40 -0.45 9.41 9.94
C SER A 40 -0.98 10.23 11.12
N LYS A 41 -2.14 9.88 11.68
CA LYS A 41 -2.66 10.61 12.85
C LYS A 41 -1.70 10.62 14.04
N SER A 42 -0.98 9.52 14.31
CA SER A 42 0.05 9.52 15.35
C SER A 42 1.18 10.51 15.06
N THR A 43 1.60 10.63 13.80
CA THR A 43 2.66 11.56 13.38
C THR A 43 2.19 13.00 13.51
N LEU A 44 0.98 13.30 13.03
CA LEU A 44 0.38 14.63 13.10
C LEU A 44 0.14 15.06 14.54
N HIS A 45 -0.43 14.19 15.37
CA HIS A 45 -0.63 14.45 16.80
C HIS A 45 0.69 14.79 17.50
N ARG A 46 1.77 14.07 17.20
CA ARG A 46 3.09 14.32 17.80
C ARG A 46 3.66 15.70 17.42
N PHE A 47 3.51 16.12 16.17
CA PHE A 47 4.14 17.35 15.68
C PHE A 47 3.27 18.61 15.84
N ILE A 48 1.95 18.47 15.75
CA ILE A 48 0.98 19.58 15.82
C ILE A 48 -0.25 19.17 16.66
N PRO A 49 -0.06 18.87 17.96
CA PRO A 49 -1.11 18.31 18.84
C PRO A 49 -2.32 19.23 19.00
N THR A 50 -2.15 20.55 18.87
CA THR A 50 -3.25 21.53 18.97
C THR A 50 -4.24 21.40 17.82
N THR A 51 -3.77 21.11 16.60
CA THR A 51 -4.60 20.90 15.41
C THR A 51 -5.07 19.44 15.29
N HIS A 52 -4.26 18.49 15.75
CA HIS A 52 -4.59 17.07 15.76
C HIS A 52 -4.57 16.53 17.20
N PRO A 53 -5.65 16.68 17.98
CA PRO A 53 -5.68 16.37 19.41
C PRO A 53 -5.64 14.87 19.73
N SER A 54 -5.88 14.00 18.74
CA SER A 54 -5.87 12.54 18.92
C SER A 54 -5.00 11.84 17.88
N PRO A 55 -4.18 10.84 18.30
CA PRO A 55 -3.41 9.97 17.41
C PRO A 55 -4.23 8.82 16.83
N SER A 56 -5.48 8.63 17.27
CA SER A 56 -6.33 7.50 16.90
C SER A 56 -6.70 7.52 15.41
N CYS A 57 -6.82 6.32 14.85
CA CYS A 57 -7.31 6.15 13.49
C CYS A 57 -8.74 6.68 13.36
N PRO A 58 -9.03 7.47 12.32
CA PRO A 58 -10.35 8.06 12.13
C PRO A 58 -11.34 7.10 11.43
N LEU A 59 -10.85 5.96 10.92
CA LEU A 59 -11.65 5.05 10.10
C LEU A 59 -12.16 3.83 10.86
N CYS A 60 -11.41 3.32 11.84
CA CYS A 60 -11.76 2.08 12.52
C CYS A 60 -12.47 2.35 13.86
N LEU A 61 -13.40 1.46 14.21
CA LEU A 61 -14.16 1.57 15.46
C LEU A 61 -13.29 1.31 16.70
N THR A 62 -12.14 0.65 16.54
CA THR A 62 -11.24 0.30 17.65
C THR A 62 -10.47 1.50 18.20
N GLN A 63 -10.49 2.65 17.50
CA GLN A 63 -9.79 3.89 17.88
C GLN A 63 -8.30 3.70 18.23
N SER A 64 -7.68 2.66 17.67
CA SER A 64 -6.26 2.36 17.87
C SER A 64 -5.40 3.50 17.31
N PRO A 65 -4.24 3.80 17.93
CA PRO A 65 -3.30 4.78 17.39
C PRO A 65 -2.94 4.47 15.94
N GLU A 66 -3.06 5.46 15.05
CA GLU A 66 -2.72 5.28 13.64
C GLU A 66 -1.24 5.59 13.42
N ASP A 67 -0.41 4.58 13.60
CA ASP A 67 0.95 4.60 13.08
C ASP A 67 0.96 4.26 11.57
N ILE A 68 2.14 4.16 10.97
CA ILE A 68 2.28 3.90 9.53
C ILE A 68 1.76 2.50 9.16
N GLN A 69 1.92 1.51 10.05
CA GLN A 69 1.45 0.15 9.82
C GLN A 69 -0.07 0.11 9.84
N HIS A 70 -0.70 0.80 10.80
CA HIS A 70 -2.15 0.94 10.86
C HIS A 70 -2.71 1.79 9.71
N PHE A 71 -1.97 2.83 9.30
CA PHE A 71 -2.36 3.71 8.20
C PHE A 71 -2.55 2.93 6.90
N PHE A 72 -1.70 1.94 6.60
CA PHE A 72 -1.78 1.19 5.34
C PHE A 72 -2.30 -0.24 5.47
N PHE A 73 -1.98 -0.96 6.54
CA PHE A 73 -2.09 -2.41 6.57
C PHE A 73 -3.05 -2.93 7.66
N THR A 74 -2.85 -2.54 8.92
CA THR A 74 -3.51 -3.20 10.06
C THR A 74 -4.83 -2.59 10.48
N CYS A 75 -5.21 -1.43 9.94
CA CYS A 75 -6.58 -0.91 10.08
C CYS A 75 -7.59 -1.94 9.52
N PRO A 76 -8.61 -2.38 10.26
CA PRO A 76 -9.52 -3.45 9.82
C PRO A 76 -10.12 -3.24 8.43
N LEU A 77 -10.49 -2.00 8.08
CA LEU A 77 -11.05 -1.69 6.76
C LEU A 77 -10.02 -1.84 5.63
N LYS A 78 -8.74 -1.53 5.91
CA LYS A 78 -7.64 -1.62 4.94
C LYS A 78 -7.09 -3.05 4.87
N LEU A 79 -7.04 -3.75 6.00
CA LEU A 79 -6.72 -5.17 6.05
C LEU A 79 -7.73 -5.98 5.24
N ALA A 80 -9.02 -5.63 5.30
CA ALA A 80 -10.03 -6.25 4.45
C ALA A 80 -9.77 -6.05 2.94
N VAL A 81 -9.27 -4.87 2.54
CA VAL A 81 -8.80 -4.64 1.15
C VAL A 81 -7.64 -5.60 0.83
N TRP A 82 -6.60 -5.63 1.68
CA TRP A 82 -5.45 -6.50 1.46
C TRP A 82 -5.78 -7.99 1.40
N ARG A 83 -6.69 -8.48 2.26
CA ARG A 83 -7.18 -9.86 2.23
C ARG A 83 -7.87 -10.19 0.91
N PHE A 84 -8.71 -9.28 0.41
CA PHE A 84 -9.34 -9.45 -0.90
C PHE A 84 -8.30 -9.48 -2.03
N LEU A 85 -7.33 -8.58 -2.01
CA LEU A 85 -6.27 -8.54 -3.01
C LEU A 85 -5.40 -9.80 -2.98
N ALA A 86 -5.11 -10.31 -1.79
CA ALA A 86 -4.34 -11.52 -1.59
C ALA A 86 -4.94 -12.71 -2.35
N THR A 87 -6.24 -12.96 -2.15
CA THR A 87 -6.94 -14.08 -2.77
C THR A 87 -7.28 -13.86 -4.24
N THR A 88 -7.43 -12.60 -4.65
CA THR A 88 -7.86 -12.28 -6.02
C THR A 88 -6.68 -12.11 -6.97
N TYR A 89 -5.58 -11.54 -6.50
CA TYR A 89 -4.47 -11.11 -7.35
C TYR A 89 -3.10 -11.58 -6.88
N LEU A 90 -2.88 -12.09 -5.67
CA LEU A 90 -1.51 -12.43 -5.24
C LEU A 90 -1.26 -13.94 -5.20
N SER A 91 -2.24 -14.72 -4.76
CA SER A 91 -2.10 -16.16 -4.56
C SER A 91 -3.46 -16.86 -4.66
N HIS A 92 -3.46 -18.07 -5.22
CA HIS A 92 -4.62 -18.99 -5.15
C HIS A 92 -4.80 -19.57 -3.74
N THR A 93 -3.71 -19.67 -2.98
CA THR A 93 -3.74 -20.17 -1.61
C THR A 93 -4.15 -19.04 -0.67
N PRO A 94 -5.24 -19.19 0.11
CA PRO A 94 -5.63 -18.22 1.11
C PRO A 94 -4.49 -17.95 2.10
N MET A 95 -4.23 -16.68 2.39
CA MET A 95 -3.26 -16.27 3.39
C MET A 95 -3.99 -15.81 4.66
N THR A 96 -3.58 -16.34 5.81
CA THR A 96 -3.94 -15.75 7.11
C THR A 96 -3.23 -14.41 7.27
N ASP A 97 -3.70 -13.56 8.20
CA ASP A 97 -3.07 -12.26 8.44
C ASP A 97 -1.59 -12.38 8.84
N ASP A 98 -1.26 -13.41 9.62
CA ASP A 98 0.12 -13.69 10.06
C ASP A 98 1.06 -14.04 8.91
N VAL A 99 0.52 -14.48 7.77
CA VAL A 99 1.28 -14.73 6.54
C VAL A 99 1.22 -13.51 5.61
N LEU A 100 0.04 -12.90 5.49
CA LEU A 100 -0.21 -11.77 4.60
C LEU A 100 0.61 -10.54 4.97
N LEU A 101 0.67 -10.17 6.25
CA LEU A 101 1.37 -8.96 6.68
C LEU A 101 2.89 -9.05 6.43
N PRO A 102 3.60 -10.15 6.79
CA PRO A 102 4.99 -10.34 6.41
C PRO A 102 5.20 -10.37 4.89
N PHE A 103 4.27 -10.97 4.14
CA PHE A 103 4.35 -11.00 2.68
C PHE A 103 4.28 -9.59 2.08
N LEU A 104 3.30 -8.77 2.50
CA LEU A 104 3.18 -7.36 2.10
C LEU A 104 4.40 -6.54 2.52
N HIS A 105 4.97 -6.81 3.69
CA HIS A 105 6.22 -6.17 4.11
C HIS A 105 7.38 -6.55 3.19
N GLY A 106 7.52 -7.82 2.83
CA GLY A 106 8.51 -8.28 1.86
C GLY A 106 8.36 -7.58 0.50
N ILE A 107 7.13 -7.39 0.02
CA ILE A 107 6.86 -6.62 -1.20
C ILE A 107 7.26 -5.15 -0.99
N GLN A 108 6.84 -4.54 0.12
CA GLN A 108 7.17 -3.15 0.46
C GLN A 108 8.68 -2.89 0.42
N THR A 109 9.49 -3.84 0.89
CA THR A 109 10.95 -3.75 0.92
C THR A 109 11.64 -4.29 -0.32
N LEU A 110 10.90 -4.70 -1.35
CA LEU A 110 11.46 -5.30 -2.57
C LEU A 110 12.35 -6.52 -2.30
N SER A 111 11.92 -7.37 -1.35
CA SER A 111 12.65 -8.55 -0.90
C SER A 111 12.05 -9.86 -1.43
N ILE A 112 11.00 -9.80 -2.25
CA ILE A 112 10.35 -10.97 -2.82
C ILE A 112 11.01 -11.33 -4.15
N ALA A 113 11.34 -12.62 -4.33
CA ALA A 113 11.84 -13.14 -5.61
C ALA A 113 10.67 -13.35 -6.60
N GLU A 114 10.87 -12.94 -7.85
CA GLU A 114 9.94 -13.16 -8.97
C GLU A 114 10.27 -14.46 -9.72
N PRO A 115 9.28 -15.15 -10.35
CA PRO A 115 7.86 -14.83 -10.35
C PRO A 115 7.16 -15.38 -9.11
N THR A 116 6.45 -14.53 -8.38
CA THR A 116 5.66 -14.98 -7.22
C THR A 116 4.18 -15.16 -7.55
N ARG A 117 3.72 -14.64 -8.68
CA ARG A 117 2.32 -14.71 -9.14
C ARG A 117 2.14 -15.78 -10.21
N SER A 118 1.02 -16.50 -10.11
CA SER A 118 0.59 -17.45 -11.14
C SER A 118 -0.02 -16.71 -12.34
N ALA A 119 0.33 -17.12 -13.56
CA ALA A 119 -0.24 -16.58 -14.80
C ALA A 119 -1.75 -16.86 -14.97
N SER A 120 -2.35 -17.72 -14.14
CA SER A 120 -3.80 -17.93 -14.14
C SER A 120 -4.57 -16.91 -13.28
N LEU A 121 -3.86 -16.06 -12.53
CA LEU A 121 -4.49 -14.94 -11.81
C LEU A 121 -4.82 -13.80 -12.79
N PRO A 122 -5.84 -12.97 -12.49
CA PRO A 122 -6.13 -11.79 -13.28
C PRO A 122 -4.92 -10.86 -13.41
N PHE A 123 -4.82 -10.21 -14.57
CA PHE A 123 -3.73 -9.32 -14.98
C PHE A 123 -2.36 -10.02 -15.05
N PRO A 124 -2.22 -11.11 -15.83
CA PRO A 124 -1.06 -12.01 -15.77
C PRO A 124 0.28 -11.31 -16.04
N GLU A 125 0.29 -10.21 -16.78
CA GLU A 125 1.50 -9.43 -17.10
C GLU A 125 1.98 -8.56 -15.93
N LEU A 126 1.16 -8.39 -14.87
CA LEU A 126 1.52 -7.60 -13.71
C LEU A 126 2.26 -8.42 -12.65
N THR A 127 3.38 -7.85 -12.20
CA THR A 127 4.19 -8.30 -11.05
C THR A 127 3.47 -8.08 -9.72
N VAL A 128 3.90 -8.77 -8.65
CA VAL A 128 3.36 -8.50 -7.29
C VAL A 128 3.62 -7.06 -6.86
N TYR A 129 4.72 -6.46 -7.32
CA TYR A 129 5.09 -5.09 -7.04
C TYR A 129 4.14 -4.07 -7.67
N GLN A 130 3.69 -4.30 -8.90
CA GLN A 130 2.72 -3.43 -9.58
C GLN A 130 1.34 -3.51 -8.95
N VAL A 131 0.90 -4.72 -8.59
CA VAL A 131 -0.36 -4.93 -7.86
C VAL A 131 -0.32 -4.21 -6.52
N PHE A 132 0.78 -4.38 -5.77
CA PHE A 132 0.98 -3.70 -4.48
C PHE A 132 0.99 -2.17 -4.62
N ALA A 133 1.80 -1.62 -5.52
CA ALA A 133 1.93 -0.17 -5.70
C ALA A 133 0.60 0.50 -6.06
N THR A 134 -0.16 -0.12 -6.97
CA THR A 134 -1.47 0.38 -7.40
C THR A 134 -2.49 0.31 -6.27
N SER A 135 -2.48 -0.79 -5.52
CA SER A 135 -3.36 -0.96 -4.36
C SER A 135 -3.05 0.04 -3.25
N LEU A 136 -1.76 0.29 -2.99
CA LEU A 136 -1.29 1.27 -2.03
C LEU A 136 -1.79 2.68 -2.37
N LEU A 137 -1.75 3.06 -3.65
CA LEU A 137 -2.28 4.35 -4.12
C LEU A 137 -3.80 4.46 -3.90
N CYS A 138 -4.56 3.42 -4.25
CA CYS A 138 -6.01 3.45 -4.07
C CYS A 138 -6.41 3.55 -2.59
N ILE A 139 -5.71 2.83 -1.70
CA ILE A 139 -5.91 2.93 -0.26
C ILE A 139 -5.56 4.33 0.24
N TRP A 140 -4.44 4.91 -0.22
CA TRP A 140 -4.04 6.27 0.10
C TRP A 140 -5.10 7.30 -0.31
N GLN A 141 -5.58 7.24 -1.56
CA GLN A 141 -6.61 8.14 -2.08
C GLN A 141 -7.92 8.01 -1.30
N ALA A 142 -8.37 6.77 -1.07
CA ALA A 142 -9.60 6.53 -0.30
C ALA A 142 -9.48 7.00 1.15
N HIS A 143 -8.31 6.84 1.78
CA HIS A 143 -8.06 7.41 3.10
C HIS A 143 -8.26 8.93 3.07
N TRP A 144 -7.58 9.65 2.16
CA TRP A 144 -7.62 11.11 2.16
C TRP A 144 -8.96 11.70 1.72
N HIS A 145 -9.68 11.06 0.79
CA HIS A 145 -11.07 11.43 0.49
C HIS A 145 -11.98 11.28 1.70
N SER A 146 -11.69 10.31 2.58
CA SER A 146 -12.43 10.18 3.83
C SER A 146 -12.15 11.28 4.84
N ILE A 147 -10.89 11.74 4.89
CA ILE A 147 -10.48 12.80 5.82
C ILE A 147 -10.90 14.19 5.35
N PHE A 148 -10.67 14.51 4.09
CA PHE A 148 -10.84 15.88 3.58
C PHE A 148 -12.20 16.09 2.92
N ASP A 149 -12.73 15.07 2.24
CA ASP A 149 -14.00 15.18 1.49
C ASP A 149 -15.17 14.49 2.22
N HIS A 150 -14.93 13.96 3.42
CA HIS A 150 -15.90 13.25 4.24
C HIS A 150 -16.59 12.06 3.54
N VAL A 151 -15.93 11.47 2.54
CA VAL A 151 -16.43 10.28 1.84
C VAL A 151 -16.14 9.03 2.67
N PRO A 152 -17.13 8.18 3.01
CA PRO A 152 -16.87 6.98 3.80
C PRO A 152 -15.86 6.04 3.13
N PHE A 153 -14.91 5.52 3.92
CA PHE A 153 -14.02 4.46 3.45
C PHE A 153 -14.80 3.15 3.33
N VAL A 154 -15.18 2.78 2.11
CA VAL A 154 -15.90 1.53 1.82
C VAL A 154 -14.97 0.57 1.07
N THR A 155 -14.61 -0.56 1.71
CA THR A 155 -13.69 -1.58 1.18
C THR A 155 -14.05 -2.00 -0.26
N LEU A 156 -15.34 -2.20 -0.56
CA LEU A 156 -15.80 -2.57 -1.91
C LEU A 156 -15.44 -1.51 -2.96
N ASN A 157 -15.67 -0.23 -2.66
CA ASN A 157 -15.37 0.87 -3.59
C ASN A 157 -13.86 0.99 -3.85
N VAL A 158 -13.05 0.73 -2.83
CA VAL A 158 -11.59 0.67 -2.97
C VAL A 158 -11.19 -0.50 -3.88
N ASN A 159 -11.75 -1.70 -3.66
CA ASN A 159 -11.49 -2.87 -4.51
C ASN A 159 -11.86 -2.62 -5.98
N THR A 160 -13.01 -1.99 -6.25
CA THR A 160 -13.43 -1.60 -7.61
C THR A 160 -12.49 -0.58 -8.24
N SER A 161 -11.95 0.35 -7.44
CA SER A 161 -10.98 1.34 -7.92
C SER A 161 -9.62 0.70 -8.23
N ILE A 162 -9.22 -0.30 -7.43
CA ILE A 162 -8.02 -1.10 -7.68
C ILE A 162 -8.18 -1.90 -8.98
N ALA A 163 -9.27 -2.64 -9.16
CA ALA A 163 -9.51 -3.42 -10.37
C ALA A 163 -9.43 -2.55 -11.64
N ARG A 164 -10.07 -1.37 -11.64
CA ARG A 164 -9.98 -0.40 -12.74
C ARG A 164 -8.55 0.10 -12.96
N SER A 165 -7.83 0.42 -11.90
CA SER A 165 -6.46 0.94 -11.98
C SER A 165 -5.47 -0.11 -12.48
N LEU A 166 -5.65 -1.37 -12.08
CA LEU A 166 -4.84 -2.50 -12.57
C LEU A 166 -5.11 -2.78 -14.05
N SER A 167 -6.39 -2.81 -14.46
CA SER A 167 -6.75 -2.96 -15.88
C SER A 167 -6.15 -1.85 -16.74
N ARG A 168 -6.18 -0.60 -16.27
CA ARG A 168 -5.55 0.51 -16.97
C ARG A 168 -4.03 0.34 -17.06
N LEU A 169 -3.38 -0.02 -15.94
CA LEU A 169 -1.93 -0.22 -15.92
C LEU A 169 -1.50 -1.34 -16.87
N GLU A 170 -2.19 -2.48 -16.87
CA GLU A 170 -1.88 -3.58 -17.80
C GLU A 170 -2.04 -3.13 -19.25
N SER A 171 -3.11 -2.41 -19.58
CA SER A 171 -3.32 -1.88 -20.91
C SER A 171 -2.21 -0.91 -21.33
N GLU A 172 -1.78 0.00 -20.44
CA GLU A 172 -0.69 0.95 -20.72
C GLU A 172 0.63 0.21 -21.02
N LEU A 173 0.95 -0.84 -20.26
CA LEU A 173 2.18 -1.62 -20.45
C LEU A 173 2.20 -2.44 -21.74
N GLN A 174 1.04 -2.86 -22.23
CA GLN A 174 0.94 -3.57 -23.51
C GLN A 174 1.26 -2.68 -24.72
N PHE A 175 1.09 -1.36 -24.60
CA PHE A 175 1.42 -0.41 -25.67
C PHE A 175 2.88 0.07 -25.64
N ASP A 176 3.58 -0.13 -24.52
CA ASP A 176 4.98 0.26 -24.33
C ASP A 176 5.99 -0.85 -24.74
N LEU A 177 5.48 -2.02 -25.18
CA LEU A 177 6.25 -3.17 -25.70
C LEU A 177 6.27 -3.19 -27.23
#